data_AF-A0AAD3STU4-F1
#
_entry.id   AF-A0AAD3STU4-F1
#
_cell.length_a   1.000
_cell.length_b   1.000
_cell.length_c   1.000
_cell.angle_alpha   90.00
_cell.angle_beta   90.00
_cell.angle_gamma   90.00
#
_symmetry.space_group_name_H-M   'P 1'
#
loop_
_entity.id
_entity.type
_entity.pdbx_description
1 polymer ?
#
loop_
_entity_poly.entity_id
_entity_poly.type
_entity_poly.pdbx_seq_one_letter_code
_entity_poly.pdbx_strand_id
1 'polypeptide(L)'
;MLFLWRYFFKRDPTTYLNYVYALHDYYKEHFILNENESPGRAALPLIINTPGWVKGIGYDILVAMLKYIVPSHVVKINISAESKNLPPGAFWLDENYVASANFFEINSARRDSFNRS
;
A
#
# COMPACT_ATOMS: atom_id res chain seq x y z
N MET A 1 0.00 -2.61 -13.12
CA MET A 1 -0.85 -2.82 -11.94
C MET A 1 -0.49 -4.16 -11.32
N LEU A 2 0.03 -4.18 -10.10
CA LEU A 2 0.34 -5.41 -9.36
C LEU A 2 -0.87 -5.80 -8.49
N PHE A 3 -1.38 -7.02 -8.65
CA PHE A 3 -2.42 -7.60 -7.79
C PHE A 3 -1.82 -8.65 -6.87
N LEU A 4 -1.80 -8.37 -5.56
CA LEU A 4 -1.26 -9.31 -4.58
C LEU A 4 -2.40 -10.17 -4.02
N TRP A 5 -2.41 -11.46 -4.36
CA TRP A 5 -3.51 -12.38 -4.07
C TRP A 5 -3.66 -12.75 -2.58
N ARG A 6 -4.93 -12.84 -2.14
CA ARG A 6 -5.36 -12.99 -0.73
C ARG A 6 -5.04 -14.33 -0.06
N TYR A 7 -4.87 -15.42 -0.83
CA TYR A 7 -4.85 -16.78 -0.27
C TYR A 7 -3.49 -17.21 0.29
N PHE A 8 -2.38 -16.64 -0.21
CA PHE A 8 -1.03 -17.07 0.18
C PHE A 8 -0.58 -16.46 1.53
N PHE A 9 -1.02 -15.23 1.79
CA PHE A 9 -0.65 -14.40 2.94
C PHE A 9 -0.97 -15.02 4.31
N LYS A 10 -2.13 -15.67 4.46
CA LYS A 10 -2.56 -16.22 5.76
C LYS A 10 -1.71 -17.40 6.22
N ARG A 11 -1.11 -18.11 5.28
CA ARG A 11 -0.37 -19.35 5.53
C ARG A 11 1.10 -19.07 5.77
N ASP A 12 1.66 -18.11 5.03
CA ASP A 12 3.06 -17.70 5.16
C ASP A 12 3.24 -16.20 4.87
N PRO A 13 3.06 -15.36 5.90
CA PRO A 13 3.23 -13.91 5.82
C PRO A 13 4.60 -13.45 5.31
N THR A 14 5.66 -14.14 5.74
CA THR A 14 7.05 -13.80 5.41
C THR A 14 7.32 -14.07 3.94
N THR A 15 6.92 -15.24 3.45
CA THR A 15 7.08 -15.59 2.03
C THR A 15 6.27 -14.63 1.14
N TYR A 16 5.07 -14.24 1.56
CA TYR A 16 4.30 -13.22 0.85
C TYR A 16 5.06 -11.89 0.74
N LEU A 17 5.63 -11.39 1.86
CA LEU A 17 6.42 -10.16 1.85
C LEU A 17 7.65 -10.26 0.95
N ASN A 18 8.38 -11.39 1.01
CA ASN A 18 9.53 -11.62 0.14
C ASN A 18 9.15 -11.56 -1.34
N TYR A 19 7.99 -12.08 -1.73
CA TYR A 19 7.50 -11.95 -3.10
C TYR A 19 7.16 -10.50 -3.46
N VAL A 20 6.53 -9.75 -2.56
CA VAL A 20 6.24 -8.33 -2.80
C VAL A 20 7.54 -7.55 -3.03
N TYR A 21 8.55 -7.80 -2.19
CA TYR A 21 9.85 -7.14 -2.27
C TYR A 21 10.56 -7.47 -3.58
N ALA A 22 10.65 -8.76 -3.93
CA ALA A 22 11.26 -9.19 -5.18
C ALA A 22 10.57 -8.60 -6.42
N LEU A 23 9.23 -8.52 -6.43
CA LEU A 23 8.48 -7.91 -7.54
C LEU A 23 8.73 -6.40 -7.64
N HIS A 24 8.82 -5.72 -6.50
CA HIS A 24 9.08 -4.30 -6.45
C HIS A 24 10.52 -3.97 -6.89
N ASP A 25 11.51 -4.75 -6.44
CA ASP A 25 12.91 -4.58 -6.84
C ASP A 25 13.08 -4.81 -8.34
N TYR A 26 12.50 -5.90 -8.86
CA TYR A 26 12.46 -6.18 -10.29
C TYR A 26 11.86 -5.00 -11.07
N TYR A 27 10.77 -4.43 -10.56
CA TYR A 27 10.16 -3.27 -11.18
C TYR A 27 11.10 -2.03 -11.18
N LYS A 28 11.77 -1.75 -10.07
CA LYS A 28 12.71 -0.62 -9.97
C LYS A 28 13.88 -0.77 -10.94
N GLU A 29 14.47 -1.95 -10.99
CA GLU A 29 15.61 -2.27 -11.85
C GLU A 29 15.26 -2.13 -13.34
N HIS A 30 14.09 -2.62 -13.76
CA HIS A 30 13.76 -2.71 -15.18
C HIS A 30 12.94 -1.54 -15.74
N PHE A 31 12.20 -0.81 -14.90
CA PHE A 31 11.23 0.20 -15.36
C PHE A 31 11.46 1.62 -14.82
N ILE A 32 12.31 1.79 -13.80
CA ILE A 32 12.68 3.11 -13.27
C ILE A 32 14.13 3.46 -13.62
N LEU A 33 15.08 2.53 -13.46
CA LEU A 33 16.53 2.82 -13.58
C LEU A 33 17.08 2.80 -15.02
N ASN A 34 16.26 2.43 -16.02
CA ASN A 34 16.67 2.35 -17.44
C ASN A 34 16.59 3.70 -18.19
N GLU A 35 16.89 4.82 -17.54
CA GLU A 35 17.04 6.12 -18.20
C GLU A 35 18.25 6.16 -19.16
N ASN A 36 19.20 5.25 -19.00
CA ASN A 36 20.44 5.20 -19.78
C ASN A 36 20.28 4.60 -21.20
N GLU A 37 19.16 3.94 -21.51
CA GLU A 37 18.99 3.25 -22.80
C GLU A 37 18.28 4.09 -23.87
N SER A 38 17.63 5.20 -23.50
CA SER A 38 17.10 6.16 -24.50
C SER A 38 16.68 7.49 -23.86
N PRO A 39 17.16 8.65 -24.35
CA PRO A 39 16.66 9.95 -23.92
C PRO A 39 15.17 10.07 -24.30
N GLY A 40 14.30 10.11 -23.30
CA GLY A 40 12.85 10.32 -23.47
C GLY A 40 11.94 9.24 -22.88
N ARG A 41 12.48 8.15 -22.32
CA ARG A 41 11.66 7.14 -21.63
C ARG A 41 11.36 7.61 -20.20
N ALA A 42 10.25 8.32 -20.01
CA ALA A 42 9.75 8.67 -18.68
C ALA A 42 9.56 7.39 -17.84
N ALA A 43 9.93 7.44 -16.56
CA ALA A 43 9.73 6.33 -15.64
C ALA A 43 8.26 5.88 -15.66
N LEU A 44 8.03 4.58 -15.90
CA LEU A 44 6.68 4.04 -15.87
C LEU A 44 6.13 4.21 -14.44
N PRO A 45 4.86 4.58 -14.20
CA PRO A 45 4.30 4.61 -12.86
C PRO A 45 3.84 3.22 -12.40
N LEU A 46 3.99 2.94 -11.11
CA LEU A 46 3.49 1.71 -10.48
C LEU A 46 2.28 1.99 -9.60
N ILE A 47 1.20 1.26 -9.87
CA ILE A 47 0.01 1.19 -9.02
C ILE A 47 -0.03 -0.18 -8.36
N ILE A 48 -0.08 -0.18 -7.02
CA ILE A 48 -0.13 -1.36 -6.17
C ILE A 48 -1.48 -1.39 -5.47
N ASN A 49 -2.27 -2.41 -5.74
CA ASN A 49 -3.49 -2.66 -4.97
C ASN A 49 -3.17 -3.54 -3.77
N THR A 50 -3.59 -3.11 -2.59
CA THR A 50 -3.41 -3.85 -1.33
C THR A 50 -4.68 -4.60 -0.95
N PRO A 51 -4.57 -5.74 -0.25
CA PRO A 51 -5.73 -6.44 0.28
C PRO A 51 -6.42 -5.62 1.38
N GLY A 52 -7.75 -5.66 1.44
CA GLY A 52 -8.56 -4.92 2.44
C GLY A 52 -8.50 -5.47 3.87
N TRP A 53 -7.51 -6.30 4.22
CA TRP A 53 -7.36 -6.83 5.57
C TRP A 53 -6.39 -5.96 6.36
N VAL A 54 -6.95 -5.02 7.11
CA VAL A 54 -6.21 -3.92 7.75
C VAL A 54 -6.04 -4.10 9.26
N LYS A 55 -6.17 -5.34 9.78
CA LYS A 55 -6.10 -5.67 11.22
C LYS A 55 -5.23 -6.89 11.48
N GLY A 56 -4.61 -6.95 12.65
CA GLY A 56 -3.70 -8.04 13.05
C GLY A 56 -2.55 -8.18 12.05
N ILE A 57 -2.20 -9.42 11.69
CA ILE A 57 -1.13 -9.71 10.71
C ILE A 57 -1.34 -8.93 9.39
N GLY A 58 -2.58 -8.76 8.93
CA GLY A 58 -2.95 -7.92 7.78
C GLY A 58 -2.35 -6.51 7.82
N TYR A 59 -2.44 -5.89 9.00
CA TYR A 59 -1.89 -4.57 9.27
C TYR A 59 -0.37 -4.57 9.25
N ASP A 60 0.25 -5.55 9.90
CA ASP A 60 1.71 -5.62 10.04
C ASP A 60 2.41 -5.72 8.67
N ILE A 61 1.87 -6.54 7.77
CA ILE A 61 2.40 -6.61 6.40
C ILE A 61 2.12 -5.34 5.60
N LEU A 62 0.95 -4.72 5.74
CA LEU A 62 0.70 -3.46 5.06
C LEU A 62 1.73 -2.40 5.47
N VAL A 63 2.03 -2.30 6.77
CA VAL A 63 3.08 -1.40 7.29
C VAL A 63 4.45 -1.77 6.72
N ALA A 64 4.82 -3.05 6.73
CA ALA A 64 6.10 -3.51 6.18
C ALA A 64 6.23 -3.19 4.67
N MET A 65 5.17 -3.42 3.90
CA MET A 65 5.11 -3.07 2.48
C MET A 65 5.28 -1.57 2.26
N LEU A 66 4.57 -0.73 3.01
CA LEU A 66 4.66 0.73 2.88
C LEU A 66 6.05 1.26 3.25
N LYS A 67 6.65 0.73 4.32
CA LYS A 67 8.03 1.07 4.74
C LYS A 67 9.07 0.65 3.69
N TYR A 68 8.88 -0.48 3.03
CA TYR A 68 9.83 -1.00 2.04
C TYR A 68 9.69 -0.34 0.66
N ILE A 69 8.45 -0.21 0.17
CA ILE A 69 8.16 0.33 -1.16
C ILE A 69 8.42 1.84 -1.19
N VAL A 70 8.16 2.54 -0.08
CA VAL A 70 8.24 4.00 0.04
C VAL A 70 7.47 4.68 -1.10
N PRO A 71 6.15 4.45 -1.20
CA PRO A 71 5.37 4.98 -2.31
C PRO A 71 5.33 6.51 -2.29
N SER A 72 5.34 7.13 -3.47
CA SER A 72 5.21 8.58 -3.60
C SER A 72 3.80 9.08 -3.27
N HIS A 73 2.79 8.24 -3.50
CA HIS A 73 1.39 8.54 -3.26
C HIS A 73 0.70 7.36 -2.56
N VAL A 74 -0.07 7.66 -1.53
CA VAL A 74 -0.90 6.67 -0.82
C VAL A 74 -2.34 7.13 -0.83
N VAL A 75 -3.21 6.28 -1.38
CA VAL A 75 -4.66 6.51 -1.41
C VAL A 75 -5.34 5.54 -0.46
N LYS A 76 -5.91 6.08 0.62
CA LYS A 76 -6.70 5.33 1.60
C LYS A 76 -8.18 5.48 1.27
N ILE A 77 -8.86 4.36 1.06
CA ILE A 77 -10.31 4.34 0.80
C ILE A 77 -11.01 3.83 2.06
N ASN A 78 -11.80 4.69 2.69
CA ASN A 78 -12.54 4.37 3.89
C ASN A 78 -13.91 3.78 3.59
N ILE A 79 -14.34 2.89 4.48
CA ILE A 79 -15.71 2.43 4.56
C ILE A 79 -16.47 3.18 5.66
N SER A 80 -17.79 3.08 5.63
CA SER A 80 -18.68 3.77 6.57
C SER A 80 -18.51 3.29 8.01
N ALA A 81 -18.05 2.05 8.21
CA ALA A 81 -17.73 1.51 9.53
C ALA A 81 -16.35 2.02 10.00
N GLU A 82 -16.32 3.18 10.66
CA GLU A 82 -15.09 3.87 11.07
C GLU A 82 -14.12 2.99 11.87
N SER A 83 -14.63 2.15 12.76
CA SER A 83 -13.83 1.22 13.58
C SER A 83 -13.12 0.12 12.78
N LYS A 84 -13.40 0.02 11.48
CA LYS A 84 -12.77 -0.92 10.54
C LYS A 84 -11.78 -0.23 9.60
N ASN A 85 -11.68 1.09 9.62
CA ASN A 85 -10.72 1.83 8.81
C ASN A 85 -9.33 1.80 9.44
N LEU A 86 -8.31 2.04 8.61
CA LEU A 86 -6.94 2.27 9.08
C LEU A 86 -6.86 3.57 9.90
N PRO A 87 -5.83 3.74 10.74
CA PRO A 87 -5.58 5.01 11.40
C PRO A 87 -5.43 6.16 10.37
N PRO A 88 -5.74 7.41 10.74
CA PRO A 88 -5.52 8.56 9.87
C PRO A 88 -4.02 8.83 9.67
N GLY A 89 -3.70 9.55 8.59
CA GLY A 89 -2.32 9.97 8.30
C GLY A 89 -1.37 8.83 7.92
N ALA A 90 -0.08 9.11 8.01
CA ALA A 90 1.01 8.18 7.68
C ALA A 90 1.28 7.18 8.81
N PHE A 91 0.28 6.36 9.16
CA PHE A 91 0.29 5.42 10.30
C PHE A 91 1.42 4.38 10.27
N TRP A 92 2.08 4.21 9.13
CA TRP A 92 3.20 3.29 8.95
C TRP A 92 4.56 3.94 9.22
N LEU A 93 4.61 5.22 9.58
CA LEU A 93 5.86 5.92 9.93
C LEU A 93 5.99 6.06 11.44
N ASP A 94 7.24 6.04 11.88
CA ASP A 94 7.58 6.34 13.26
C ASP A 94 7.59 7.87 13.43
N GLU A 95 7.32 8.39 14.63
CA GLU A 95 7.06 9.82 14.90
C GLU A 95 8.17 10.79 14.44
N ASN A 96 9.38 10.27 14.22
CA ASN A 96 10.55 11.05 13.77
C ASN A 96 10.75 11.07 12.25
N TYR A 97 9.92 10.34 11.48
CA TYR A 97 10.02 10.29 10.02
C TYR A 97 9.04 11.26 9.37
N VAL A 98 9.58 12.27 8.69
CA VAL A 98 8.78 13.15 7.83
C VAL A 98 8.48 12.40 6.53
N ALA A 99 7.23 11.98 6.36
CA ALA A 99 6.77 11.39 5.09
C ALA A 99 6.90 12.44 3.97
N SER A 100 7.63 12.13 2.91
CA SER A 100 7.51 12.87 1.64
C SER A 100 6.35 12.35 0.76
N ALA A 101 5.58 11.36 1.24
CA ALA A 101 4.51 10.75 0.47
C ALA A 101 3.24 11.61 0.50
N ASN A 102 2.64 11.83 -0.67
CA ASN A 102 1.35 12.49 -0.78
C ASN A 102 0.24 11.53 -0.32
N PHE A 103 -0.53 11.93 0.68
CA PHE A 103 -1.59 11.12 1.25
C PHE A 103 -2.98 11.65 0.88
N PHE A 104 -3.82 10.77 0.36
CA PHE A 104 -5.21 11.09 0.00
C PHE A 104 -6.15 10.13 0.71
N GLU A 105 -7.18 10.68 1.33
CA GLU A 105 -8.22 9.91 1.99
C GLU A 105 -9.55 10.10 1.26
N ILE A 106 -10.10 8.99 0.78
CA ILE A 106 -11.40 8.94 0.12
C ILE A 106 -12.39 8.37 1.14
N ASN A 107 -13.29 9.22 1.61
CA ASN A 107 -14.33 8.82 2.55
C ASN A 107 -15.51 8.15 1.85
N SER A 108 -16.19 7.24 2.55
CA SER A 108 -17.41 6.63 2.06
C SER A 108 -18.47 7.70 1.79
N ALA A 109 -19.01 7.74 0.57
CA ALA A 109 -20.13 8.60 0.21
C ALA A 109 -21.43 8.20 0.95
N ARG A 110 -21.52 6.94 1.38
CA ARG A 110 -22.71 6.37 2.01
C ARG A 110 -22.55 6.40 3.53
N ARG A 111 -23.13 7.38 4.20
CA ARG A 111 -23.32 7.29 5.65
C ARG A 111 -24.42 6.25 5.89
N ASP A 112 -24.07 5.04 6.30
CA ASP A 112 -25.08 4.06 6.70
C ASP A 112 -25.79 4.63 7.93
N SER A 113 -27.01 5.13 7.73
CA SER A 113 -27.86 5.74 8.75
C SER A 113 -28.43 4.72 9.75
N PHE A 114 -27.78 3.58 9.92
CA PHE A 114 -28.26 2.50 10.77
C PHE A 114 -27.21 2.12 11.80
N ASN A 115 -27.19 2.90 12.89
CA ASN A 115 -26.96 2.39 14.23
C ASN A 115 -27.92 1.20 14.45
N ARG A 116 -27.47 -0.02 14.17
CA ARG A 116 -28.12 -1.22 14.73
C ARG A 116 -27.19 -1.75 15.81
N SER A 117 -27.66 -1.55 17.04
CA SER A 117 -27.14 -2.02 18.32
C SER A 117 -26.90 -3.52 18.34
#